data_AF-A0A0B7JD16-F1
#
_entry.id   AF-A0A0B7JD16-F1
#
_cell.length_a   1.000
_cell.length_b   1.000
_cell.length_c   1.000
_cell.angle_alpha   90.00
_cell.angle_beta   90.00
_cell.angle_gamma   90.00
#
_symmetry.space_group_name_H-M   'P 1'
#
loop_
_entity.id
_entity.type
_entity.pdbx_description
1 polymer ?
#
loop_
_entity_poly.entity_id
_entity_poly.type
_entity_poly.pdbx_seq_one_letter_code
_entity_poly.pdbx_strand_id
1 'polypeptide(L)'
;MNLFKLYSRDILGLSVIGFFILSILGMIFGTIALFNYASGNTTLAVSNAHLAVLHIAFIIPALIIGHYINRPSWVAAVDKIKFAREIKQS
;
A
#
# COMPACT_ATOMS: atom_id res chain seq x y z
N MET A 1 3.22 -24.82 12.62
CA MET A 1 3.75 -23.46 12.36
C MET A 1 3.21 -22.97 11.03
N ASN A 2 2.61 -21.78 10.94
CA ASN A 2 1.18 -21.61 11.16
C ASN A 2 0.59 -21.09 9.84
N LEU A 3 -0.42 -21.74 9.26
CA LEU A 3 -1.04 -21.35 7.96
C LEU A 3 -1.47 -19.87 7.97
N PHE A 4 -1.86 -19.39 9.16
CA PHE A 4 -2.15 -18.00 9.48
C PHE A 4 -1.04 -17.01 9.09
N LYS A 5 0.23 -17.42 9.23
CA LYS A 5 1.42 -16.61 8.92
C LYS A 5 1.63 -16.42 7.41
N LEU A 6 1.11 -17.34 6.59
CA LEU A 6 1.11 -17.26 5.13
C LEU A 6 -0.03 -16.34 4.65
N TYR A 7 -1.27 -16.60 5.09
CA TYR A 7 -2.44 -15.80 4.71
C TYR A 7 -2.34 -14.33 5.16
N SER A 8 -1.79 -14.08 6.35
CA SER A 8 -1.55 -12.71 6.81
C SER A 8 -0.57 -11.94 5.90
N ARG A 9 0.47 -12.60 5.37
CA ARG A 9 1.40 -11.95 4.43
C ARG A 9 0.70 -11.55 3.14
N ASP A 10 -0.15 -12.41 2.60
CA ASP A 10 -0.87 -12.13 1.35
C ASP A 10 -1.90 -11.01 1.54
N ILE A 11 -2.65 -11.00 2.65
CA ILE A 11 -3.59 -9.91 2.99
C ILE A 11 -2.86 -8.58 3.21
N LEU A 12 -1.74 -8.61 3.93
CA LEU A 12 -0.90 -7.42 4.15
C LEU A 12 -0.30 -6.92 2.83
N GLY A 13 0.16 -7.81 1.97
CA GLY A 13 0.66 -7.47 0.63
C GLY A 13 -0.43 -6.83 -0.24
N LEU A 14 -1.65 -7.38 -0.21
CA LEU A 14 -2.78 -6.79 -0.94
C LEU A 14 -3.15 -5.40 -0.40
N SER A 15 -3.05 -5.22 0.91
CA SER A 15 -3.28 -3.93 1.58
C SER A 15 -2.21 -2.89 1.20
N VAL A 16 -0.94 -3.29 1.04
CA VAL A 16 0.13 -2.41 0.53
C VAL A 16 -0.20 -1.91 -0.87
N ILE A 17 -0.69 -2.79 -1.75
CA ILE A 17 -1.13 -2.39 -3.10
C ILE A 17 -2.27 -1.39 -3.01
N GLY A 18 -3.28 -1.64 -2.16
CA GLY A 18 -4.40 -0.71 -1.95
C GLY A 18 -3.93 0.68 -1.48
N PHE A 19 -3.03 0.73 -0.50
CA PHE A 19 -2.46 1.98 -0.01
C PHE A 19 -1.63 2.71 -1.07
N PHE A 20 -0.92 1.96 -1.93
CA PHE A 20 -0.19 2.55 -3.04
C PHE A 20 -1.11 3.20 -4.09
N ILE A 21 -2.22 2.54 -4.43
CA ILE A 21 -3.24 3.10 -5.33
C ILE A 21 -3.84 4.38 -4.74
N LEU A 22 -4.17 4.37 -3.45
CA LEU A 22 -4.66 5.58 -2.76
C LEU A 22 -3.63 6.70 -2.80
N SER A 23 -2.34 6.40 -2.61
CA SER A 23 -1.27 7.39 -2.74
C SER A 23 -1.17 8.00 -4.15
N ILE A 24 -1.39 7.21 -5.20
CA ILE A 24 -1.42 7.72 -6.58
C ILE A 24 -2.62 8.65 -6.79
N LEU A 25 -3.79 8.31 -6.26
CA LEU A 25 -4.96 9.21 -6.27
C LEU A 25 -4.63 10.57 -5.64
N GLY A 26 -3.81 10.57 -4.59
CA GLY A 26 -3.33 11.81 -3.98
C GLY A 26 -2.51 12.68 -4.93
N MET A 27 -1.63 12.08 -5.75
CA MET A 27 -0.89 12.83 -6.78
C MET A 27 -1.82 13.42 -7.86
N ILE A 28 -2.87 12.68 -8.23
CA ILE A 28 -3.88 13.16 -9.18
C ILE A 28 -4.62 14.36 -8.61
N PHE A 29 -5.13 14.27 -7.37
CA PHE A 29 -5.79 15.39 -6.70
C PHE A 29 -4.85 16.58 -6.51
N GLY A 30 -3.57 16.35 -6.24
CA GLY A 30 -2.57 17.42 -6.14
C GLY A 30 -2.36 18.15 -7.46
N THR A 31 -2.31 17.41 -8.57
CA THR A 31 -2.23 17.99 -9.92
C THR A 31 -3.48 18.81 -10.24
N ILE A 32 -4.66 18.29 -9.94
CA ILE A 32 -5.94 19.00 -10.11
C ILE A 32 -6.00 20.25 -9.23
N ALA A 33 -5.51 20.19 -7.99
CA ALA A 33 -5.46 21.34 -7.10
C ALA A 33 -4.59 22.46 -7.68
N LEU A 34 -3.44 22.12 -8.27
CA LEU A 34 -2.55 23.07 -8.95
C LEU A 34 -3.25 23.76 -10.13
N PHE A 35 -3.95 22.99 -10.98
CA PHE A 35 -4.72 23.56 -12.10
C PHE A 35 -5.85 24.49 -11.63
N ASN A 36 -6.57 24.09 -10.58
CA ASN A 36 -7.64 24.93 -10.02
C ASN A 36 -7.07 26.23 -9.41
N TYR A 37 -5.91 26.15 -8.75
CA TYR A 37 -5.24 27.31 -8.20
C TYR A 37 -4.82 28.28 -9.32
N ALA A 38 -4.20 27.77 -10.39
CA ALA A 38 -3.82 28.55 -11.56
C ALA A 38 -5.03 29.17 -12.29
N SER A 39 -6.20 28.52 -12.22
CA SER A 39 -7.45 29.01 -12.83
C SER A 39 -8.20 30.01 -11.94
N GLY A 40 -7.66 30.38 -10.78
CA GLY A 40 -8.30 31.31 -9.83
C GLY A 40 -9.44 30.70 -9.01
N ASN A 41 -9.72 29.41 -9.15
CA ASN A 41 -10.73 28.72 -8.35
C ASN A 41 -10.12 28.20 -7.04
N THR A 42 -9.96 29.11 -6.09
CA THR A 42 -9.32 28.85 -4.79
C THR A 42 -10.10 27.84 -3.94
N THR A 43 -11.43 27.84 -4.01
CA THR A 43 -12.29 26.91 -3.27
C THR A 43 -12.04 25.46 -3.69
N LEU A 44 -12.05 25.19 -5.01
CA LEU A 44 -11.75 23.84 -5.51
C LEU A 44 -10.27 23.49 -5.34
N ALA A 45 -9.36 24.46 -5.42
CA ALA A 45 -7.94 24.22 -5.17
C ALA A 45 -7.70 23.72 -3.74
N VAL A 46 -8.28 24.37 -2.73
CA VAL A 46 -8.11 23.98 -1.32
C VAL A 46 -8.74 22.61 -1.05
N SER A 47 -9.94 22.34 -1.57
CA SER A 47 -10.60 21.04 -1.41
C SER A 47 -9.77 19.90 -2.01
N ASN A 48 -9.30 20.08 -3.25
CA ASN A 48 -8.46 19.08 -3.91
C ASN A 48 -7.08 18.94 -3.25
N ALA A 49 -6.49 20.02 -2.73
CA ALA A 49 -5.24 19.97 -1.98
C ALA A 49 -5.40 19.19 -0.67
N HIS A 50 -6.52 19.37 0.04
CA HIS A 50 -6.83 18.60 1.24
C HIS A 50 -6.95 17.10 0.93
N LEU A 51 -7.69 16.76 -0.13
CA LEU A 51 -7.80 15.38 -0.61
C LEU A 51 -6.44 14.80 -1.00
N ALA A 52 -5.60 15.57 -1.69
CA ALA A 52 -4.25 15.16 -2.07
C ALA A 52 -3.41 14.77 -0.85
N VAL A 53 -3.40 15.61 0.19
CA VAL A 53 -2.64 15.37 1.42
C VAL A 53 -3.11 14.11 2.14
N LEU A 54 -4.43 13.93 2.30
CA LEU A 54 -4.99 12.73 2.94
C LEU A 54 -4.61 11.45 2.20
N HIS A 55 -4.59 11.51 0.87
CA HIS A 55 -4.29 10.35 0.04
C HIS A 55 -2.79 10.04 -0.04
N ILE A 56 -1.93 11.06 -0.15
CA ILE A 56 -0.46 10.89 -0.14
C ILE A 56 0.01 10.29 1.19
N ALA A 57 -0.66 10.61 2.30
CA ALA A 57 -0.31 10.05 3.61
C ALA A 57 -0.34 8.51 3.66
N PHE A 58 -1.07 7.83 2.76
CA PHE A 58 -1.09 6.37 2.67
C PHE A 58 0.24 5.75 2.21
N ILE A 59 1.19 6.54 1.68
CA ILE A 59 2.53 6.04 1.37
C ILE A 59 3.27 5.56 2.62
N ILE A 60 3.04 6.21 3.77
CA ILE A 60 3.71 5.89 5.04
C ILE A 60 3.35 4.46 5.51
N PRO A 61 2.07 4.10 5.72
CA PRO A 61 1.72 2.73 6.10
C PRO A 61 2.08 1.71 5.01
N ALA A 62 2.02 2.07 3.73
CA ALA A 62 2.45 1.18 2.64
C ALA A 62 3.93 0.79 2.77
N LEU A 63 4.82 1.75 3.04
CA LEU A 63 6.25 1.52 3.21
C LEU A 63 6.55 0.71 4.49
N ILE A 64 5.87 1.03 5.61
CA ILE A 64 6.06 0.33 6.88
C ILE A 64 5.66 -1.15 6.74
N ILE A 65 4.47 -1.41 6.18
CA ILE A 65 3.97 -2.78 6.01
C ILE A 65 4.82 -3.53 4.99
N GLY A 66 5.16 -2.90 3.86
CA GLY A 66 6.04 -3.47 2.85
C GLY A 66 7.40 -3.89 3.41
N HIS A 67 8.01 -3.05 4.24
CA HIS A 67 9.26 -3.39 4.93
C HIS A 67 9.07 -4.53 5.94
N TYR A 68 7.95 -4.54 6.67
CA TYR A 68 7.65 -5.57 7.66
C TYR A 68 7.46 -6.95 7.04
N ILE A 69 6.68 -7.07 5.94
CA ILE A 69 6.44 -8.34 5.25
C ILE A 69 7.70 -8.91 4.56
N ASN A 70 8.66 -8.05 4.20
CA ASN A 70 9.87 -8.45 3.48
C ASN A 70 11.03 -8.84 4.41
N ARG A 71 10.79 -8.96 5.73
CA ARG A 71 11.84 -9.38 6.68
C ARG A 71 12.32 -10.81 6.38
N PRO A 72 13.64 -11.08 6.36
CA PRO A 72 14.20 -12.38 5.98
C PRO A 72 13.65 -13.54 6.82
N SER A 73 13.43 -13.32 8.11
CA SER A 73 12.88 -14.30 9.04
C SER A 73 11.43 -14.70 8.71
N TRP A 74 10.67 -13.79 8.08
CA TRP A 74 9.29 -14.03 7.69
C TRP A 74 9.19 -14.69 6.31
N VAL A 75 10.04 -14.26 5.37
CA VAL A 75 10.20 -14.88 4.04
C VAL A 75 10.65 -16.32 4.16
N ALA A 76 11.72 -16.60 4.92
CA ALA A 76 12.23 -17.95 5.13
C ALA A 76 11.22 -18.88 5.81
N ALA A 77 10.34 -18.33 6.67
CA ALA A 77 9.27 -19.10 7.29
C ALA A 77 8.16 -19.46 6.30
N VAL A 78 7.85 -18.57 5.34
CA VAL A 78 6.87 -18.83 4.29
C VAL A 78 7.40 -19.83 3.25
N ASP A 79 8.65 -19.69 2.83
CA ASP A 79 9.25 -20.59 1.83
C ASP A 79 9.28 -22.03 2.35
N LYS A 80 9.68 -22.23 3.62
CA LYS A 80 9.61 -23.54 4.27
C LYS A 80 8.20 -24.15 4.26
N ILE A 81 7.15 -23.33 4.39
CA ILE A 81 5.76 -23.79 4.35
C ILE A 81 5.35 -24.17 2.92
N LYS A 82 5.73 -23.36 1.91
CA LYS A 82 5.45 -23.68 0.50
C LYS A 82 6.13 -24.98 0.08
N PHE A 83 7.42 -25.13 0.35
CA PHE A 83 8.17 -26.35 0.07
C PHE A 83 7.58 -27.58 0.78
N ALA A 84 7.23 -27.48 2.06
CA ALA A 84 6.61 -28.59 2.79
C ALA A 84 5.22 -28.98 2.24
N ARG A 85 4.50 -28.03 1.63
CA ARG A 85 3.20 -28.29 1.01
C ARG A 85 3.34 -29.00 -0.33
N GLU A 86 4.32 -28.60 -1.14
CA GLU A 86 4.62 -29.23 -2.43
C GLU A 86 5.07 -30.69 -2.26
N ILE A 87 5.92 -30.97 -1.27
CA ILE A 87 6.37 -32.34 -0.94
C ILE A 87 5.19 -33.24 -0.50
N LYS A 88 4.18 -32.68 0.17
CA LYS A 88 3.03 -33.44 0.68
C LYS A 88 1.94 -33.69 -0.36
N GLN A 89 2.05 -33.07 -1.54
CA GLN A 89 1.13 -33.25 -2.67
C GLN A 89 1.73 -34.11 -3.80
N SER A 90 3.02 -34.46 -3.70
CA SER A 90 3.68 -35.51 -4.50
C SER A 90 3.53 -36.87 -3.84
#